data_AF-A0AAV3J7I9-F1
#
_entry.id   AF-A0AAV3J7I9-F1
#
_cell.length_a   1.000
_cell.length_b   1.000
_cell.length_c   1.000
_cell.angle_alpha   90.00
_cell.angle_beta   90.00
_cell.angle_gamma   90.00
#
_symmetry.space_group_name_H-M   'P 1'
#
loop_
_entity.id
_entity.type
_entity.pdbx_description
1 polymer ?
#
loop_
_entity_poly.entity_id
_entity_poly.type
_entity_poly.pdbx_seq_one_letter_code
_entity_poly.pdbx_strand_id
1 'polypeptide(L)'
;MGSIRFIYDPNEETNRQFGRKWKEVQFYDEDGILVLASILLDNKGLAFELEIWKTDFNPCYIFLKKRTSQSLNHKINTIKIEYSKI
;
A
#
# COMPACT_ATOMS: atom_id res chain seq x y z
N MET A 1 -10.87 7.61 3.11
CA MET A 1 -10.02 8.60 2.41
C MET A 1 -8.58 8.27 2.74
N GLY A 2 -7.76 7.94 1.74
CA GLY A 2 -6.39 7.51 1.99
C GLY A 2 -5.53 7.61 0.74
N SER A 3 -4.23 7.72 0.96
CA SER A 3 -3.24 7.81 -0.10
C SER A 3 -2.03 6.94 0.21
N ILE A 4 -1.33 6.52 -0.84
CA ILE A 4 -0.13 5.69 -0.77
C ILE A 4 0.98 6.48 -1.47
N ARG A 5 1.97 6.92 -0.70
CA ARG A 5 3.15 7.60 -1.24
C ARG A 5 4.12 6.56 -1.80
N PHE A 6 4.65 6.82 -3.00
CA PHE A 6 5.67 5.98 -3.61
C PHE A 6 7.06 6.40 -3.12
N ILE A 7 7.80 5.43 -2.56
CA ILE A 7 9.19 5.56 -2.12
C ILE A 7 10.03 4.63 -3.00
N TYR A 8 11.02 5.17 -3.70
CA TYR A 8 11.86 4.37 -4.62
C TYR A 8 13.19 3.96 -4.01
N ASP A 9 13.75 4.80 -3.13
CA ASP A 9 14.96 4.53 -2.38
C ASP A 9 14.65 4.75 -0.88
N PRO A 10 14.94 3.79 0.01
CA PRO A 10 14.79 4.01 1.45
C PRO A 10 15.64 5.16 2.01
N ASN A 11 16.69 5.58 1.27
CA ASN A 11 17.53 6.74 1.58
C ASN A 11 17.14 7.98 0.74
N GLU A 12 16.05 7.91 -0.02
CA GLU A 12 15.55 9.03 -0.81
C GLU A 12 15.29 10.24 0.11
N GLU A 13 15.88 11.39 -0.24
CA GLU A 13 15.55 12.63 0.46
C GLU A 13 14.04 12.87 0.37
N THR A 14 13.41 13.11 1.52
CA THR A 14 11.96 13.31 1.67
C THR A 14 11.42 14.56 0.96
N ASN A 15 12.30 15.33 0.31
CA ASN A 15 12.04 16.57 -0.41
C ASN A 15 11.35 16.41 -1.77
N ARG A 16 10.92 15.19 -2.15
CA ARG A 16 10.02 15.05 -3.31
C ARG A 16 8.72 15.82 -3.06
N GLN A 17 8.39 16.70 -3.99
CA GLN A 17 7.21 17.55 -3.92
C GLN A 17 6.23 17.14 -5.02
N PHE A 18 4.95 17.22 -4.70
CA PHE A 18 3.87 17.09 -5.66
C PHE A 18 4.07 18.06 -6.82
N GLY A 19 3.91 17.56 -8.05
CA GLY A 19 3.94 18.37 -9.26
C GLY A 19 2.59 18.47 -9.94
N ARG A 20 2.01 17.33 -10.36
CA ARG A 20 0.71 17.32 -11.08
C ARG A 20 -0.05 16.02 -10.93
N LYS A 21 -1.38 16.08 -11.12
CA LYS A 21 -2.20 14.89 -11.35
C LYS A 21 -1.95 14.37 -12.77
N TRP A 22 -1.59 13.09 -12.91
CA TRP A 22 -1.37 12.48 -14.22
C TRP A 22 -2.65 11.93 -14.80
N LYS A 23 -3.37 11.12 -14.03
CA LYS A 23 -4.61 10.50 -14.47
C LYS A 23 -5.50 10.22 -13.28
N GLU A 24 -6.80 10.32 -13.54
CA GLU A 24 -7.87 9.98 -12.61
C GLU A 24 -8.82 9.01 -13.32
N VAL A 25 -9.32 8.05 -12.57
CA VAL A 25 -10.35 7.13 -13.01
C VAL A 25 -11.45 7.07 -11.96
N GLN A 26 -12.67 6.88 -12.44
CA GLN A 26 -13.84 6.67 -11.61
C GLN A 26 -14.41 5.30 -11.91
N PHE A 27 -14.72 4.54 -10.87
CA PHE A 27 -15.32 3.22 -10.98
C PHE A 27 -16.20 2.94 -9.76
N TYR A 28 -17.13 2.00 -9.90
CA TYR A 28 -17.93 1.52 -8.78
C TYR A 28 -17.22 0.35 -8.10
N ASP A 29 -17.11 0.38 -6.77
CA ASP A 29 -16.62 -0.73 -5.96
C ASP A 29 -17.72 -1.80 -5.78
N GLU A 30 -17.40 -2.95 -5.20
CA GLU A 30 -18.33 -4.08 -5.02
C GLU A 30 -19.57 -3.72 -4.18
N ASP A 31 -19.45 -2.72 -3.31
CA ASP A 31 -20.53 -2.16 -2.50
C ASP A 31 -21.40 -1.14 -3.27
N GLY A 32 -21.14 -0.92 -4.55
CA GLY A 32 -21.86 0.01 -5.42
C GLY A 32 -21.50 1.48 -5.20
N ILE A 33 -20.50 1.76 -4.37
CA ILE A 33 -20.06 3.13 -4.09
C ILE A 33 -19.09 3.60 -5.17
N LEU A 34 -19.25 4.85 -5.63
CA LEU A 34 -18.34 5.45 -6.59
C LEU A 34 -17.00 5.76 -5.91
N VAL A 35 -15.93 5.35 -6.56
CA VAL A 35 -14.55 5.53 -6.12
C VAL A 35 -13.78 6.32 -7.18
N LEU A 36 -13.04 7.32 -6.72
CA LEU A 36 -12.05 8.03 -7.52
C LEU A 36 -10.66 7.54 -7.15
N ALA A 37 -9.88 7.13 -8.15
CA ALA A 37 -8.48 6.80 -7.99
C ALA A 37 -7.61 7.70 -8.89
N SER A 38 -6.58 8.30 -8.30
CA SER A 38 -5.74 9.30 -8.95
C SER A 38 -4.25 9.01 -8.74
N ILE A 39 -3.49 9.00 -9.84
CA ILE A 39 -2.03 8.94 -9.77
C ILE A 39 -1.48 10.36 -9.87
N LEU A 40 -0.72 10.75 -8.85
CA LEU A 40 -0.02 12.02 -8.76
C LEU A 40 1.46 11.81 -9.12
N LEU A 41 2.03 12.76 -9.86
CA LEU A 41 3.45 12.81 -10.18
C LEU A 41 4.12 13.93 -9.40
N ASP A 42 5.41 13.77 -9.15
CA ASP A 42 6.25 14.82 -8.59
C ASP A 42 6.68 15.84 -9.67
N ASN A 43 7.44 16.83 -9.25
CA ASN A 43 8.03 17.85 -10.14
C ASN A 43 8.99 17.27 -11.21
N LYS A 44 9.45 16.03 -11.05
CA LYS A 44 10.31 15.32 -12.01
C LYS A 44 9.49 14.41 -12.94
N GLY A 45 8.17 14.33 -12.78
CA GLY A 45 7.29 13.47 -13.56
C GLY A 45 7.27 12.00 -13.13
N LEU A 46 7.86 11.66 -11.98
CA LEU A 46 7.83 10.30 -11.42
C LEU A 46 6.60 10.10 -10.54
N ALA A 47 6.06 8.88 -10.47
CA ALA A 47 4.90 8.60 -9.63
C ALA A 47 5.24 8.92 -8.17
N PHE A 48 4.41 9.78 -7.57
CA PHE A 48 4.62 10.40 -6.27
C PHE A 48 3.65 9.84 -5.25
N GLU A 49 2.37 9.79 -5.60
CA GLU A 49 1.32 9.34 -4.70
C GLU A 49 0.15 8.75 -5.48
N LEU A 50 -0.45 7.70 -4.94
CA LEU A 50 -1.72 7.15 -5.39
C LEU A 50 -2.78 7.53 -4.37
N GLU A 51 -3.78 8.28 -4.80
CA GLU A 51 -4.89 8.68 -3.97
C GLU A 51 -6.15 7.90 -4.32
N ILE A 52 -6.88 7.43 -3.29
CA ILE A 52 -8.14 6.69 -3.46
C ILE A 52 -9.20 7.24 -2.51
N TRP A 53 -10.34 7.64 -3.08
CA TRP A 53 -11.42 8.32 -2.38
C TRP A 53 -12.78 7.72 -2.74
N LYS A 54 -13.54 7.26 -1.75
CA LYS A 54 -14.97 6.91 -1.90
C LYS A 54 -15.82 8.17 -1.78
N THR A 55 -16.88 8.31 -2.58
CA THR A 55 -17.71 9.52 -2.62
C THR A 55 -18.85 9.54 -1.60
N ASP A 56 -19.10 8.44 -0.91
CA ASP A 56 -20.22 8.28 0.01
C ASP A 56 -19.90 8.74 1.45
N PHE A 57 -18.63 9.07 1.74
CA PHE A 57 -18.12 9.54 3.03
C PHE A 57 -18.46 8.64 4.23
N ASN A 58 -18.99 7.44 4.01
CA ASN A 58 -19.27 6.50 5.07
C ASN A 58 -17.95 6.00 5.69
N PRO A 59 -17.96 5.63 6.98
CA PRO A 59 -16.81 5.01 7.62
C PRO A 59 -16.32 3.79 6.84
N CYS A 60 -15.00 3.71 6.61
CA CYS A 60 -14.42 2.52 5.99
C CYS A 60 -14.41 1.38 7.01
N TYR A 61 -15.15 0.31 6.73
CA TYR A 61 -15.14 -0.89 7.55
C TYR A 61 -13.87 -1.70 7.26
N ILE A 62 -12.93 -1.73 8.21
CA ILE A 62 -11.74 -2.57 8.10
C ILE A 62 -12.13 -4.01 8.40
N PHE A 63 -12.12 -4.87 7.37
CA PHE A 63 -12.24 -6.31 7.58
C PHE A 63 -10.89 -6.90 7.97
N LEU A 64 -10.60 -6.94 9.27
CA LEU A 64 -9.46 -7.69 9.79
C LEU A 64 -9.76 -9.19 9.68
N LYS A 65 -9.28 -9.84 8.60
CA LYS A 65 -9.24 -11.30 8.56
C LYS A 65 -8.28 -11.75 9.67
N LYS A 66 -8.83 -12.24 10.79
CA LYS A 66 -8.03 -12.86 11.85
C LYS A 66 -7.15 -13.93 11.19
N ARG A 67 -5.83 -13.80 11.31
CA ARG A 67 -4.92 -14.93 11.03
C ARG A 67 -5.29 -16.02 12.03
N THR A 68 -6.06 -17.00 11.59
CA THR A 68 -6.16 -18.26 12.31
C THR A 68 -4.78 -18.90 12.24
N SER A 69 -4.07 -18.91 13.36
CA SER A 69 -2.89 -19.74 13.55
C SER A 69 -3.35 -21.20 13.52
N GLN A 70 -3.45 -21.78 12.32
CA GLN A 70 -3.57 -23.21 12.19
C GLN A 70 -2.16 -23.76 12.45
N SER A 71 -1.95 -24.37 13.62
CA SER A 71 -0.68 -25.02 13.92
C SER A 71 -0.51 -26.20 12.95
N LEU A 72 0.26 -25.97 11.89
CA LEU A 72 0.81 -27.05 11.08
C LEU A 72 1.82 -27.79 11.96
N ASN A 73 1.39 -28.91 12.54
CA ASN A 73 2.26 -29.95 13.10
C ASN A 73 3.05 -30.61 11.96
N HIS A 74 3.93 -29.86 11.30
CA HIS A 74 4.91 -30.42 10.41
C HIS A 74 6.21 -30.56 11.20
N LYS A 75 6.68 -31.80 11.36
CA LYS A 75 7.96 -32.14 12.01
C LYS A 75 9.06 -31.22 11.47
N ILE A 76 9.53 -30.32 12.32
CA ILE A 76 10.67 -29.45 12.00
C ILE A 76 11.92 -30.31 12.18
N ASN A 77 12.51 -30.76 11.08
CA ASN A 77 13.89 -31.21 11.09
C ASN A 77 14.78 -29.98 11.28
N THR A 78 15.32 -29.85 12.48
CA THR A 78 16.28 -28.82 12.88
C THR A 78 17.48 -28.82 11.93
N ILE A 79 17.59 -27.81 11.08
CA ILE A 79 18.86 -27.43 10.46
C ILE A 79 19.48 -26.39 11.39
N LYS A 80 20.47 -26.82 12.19
CA LYS A 80 21.36 -25.89 12.91
C LYS A 80 22.20 -25.14 11.87
N ILE A 81 22.10 -23.82 11.84
CA ILE A 81 23.08 -22.96 11.18
C ILE A 81 23.94 -22.36 12.29
N GLU A 82 25.17 -22.87 12.42
CA GLU A 82 26.18 -22.28 13.29
C GLU A 82 26.75 -21.02 12.62
N TYR A 83 26.64 -19.88 13.28
CA TYR A 83 27.34 -18.66 12.88
C TYR A 83 28.74 -18.69 13.49
N SER A 84 29.76 -18.80 12.63
CA SER A 84 31.14 -18.52 13.02
C SER A 84 31.33 -17.00 13.10
N LYS A 85 31.60 -16.49 14.30
CA LYS A 85 32.07 -15.12 14.52
C LYS A 85 33.44 -14.96 13.86
N ILE A 86 33.57 -13.97 12.98
CA ILE A 86 34.84 -13.30 12.67
C ILE A 86 34.82 -11.99 13.45
#